data_AF-A0A061FAH8-F1
#
_entry.id   AF-A0A061FAH8-F1
#
_cell.length_a   1.000
_cell.length_b   1.000
_cell.length_c   1.000
_cell.angle_alpha   90.00
_cell.angle_beta   90.00
_cell.angle_gamma   90.00
#
_symmetry.space_group_name_H-M   'P 1'
#
loop_
_entity.id
_entity.type
_entity.pdbx_description
1 polymer ?
#
loop_
_entity_poly.entity_id
_entity_poly.type
_entity_poly.pdbx_seq_one_letter_code
_entity_poly.pdbx_strand_id
1 'polypeptide(L)'
;MEMARYLLFEKGLPKTLRAKAVNKINYLLNLAPTKALTGKTPYEALLDVKPIADHFKVLGCICYAKDVVFNESMRWNWISDIVESLQNHKVVVDYLQELDVLANTDENTDEVPVR
;
A
#
# COMPACT_ATOMS: atom_id res chain seq x y z
N MET A 1 -8.92 -6.09 8.53
CA MET A 1 -8.47 -6.16 7.12
C MET A 1 -8.32 -4.77 6.49
N GLU A 2 -9.14 -3.78 6.84
CA GLU A 2 -9.06 -2.43 6.25
C GLU A 2 -7.71 -1.74 6.44
N MET A 3 -7.06 -1.90 7.60
CA MET A 3 -5.72 -1.34 7.85
C MET A 3 -4.68 -1.77 6.80
N ALA A 4 -4.77 -3.00 6.29
CA ALA A 4 -3.86 -3.50 5.26
C ALA A 4 -4.13 -2.88 3.89
N ARG A 5 -5.39 -2.55 3.59
CA ARG A 5 -5.75 -1.83 2.38
C ARG A 5 -5.29 -0.38 2.47
N TYR A 6 -5.50 0.27 3.61
CA TYR A 6 -5.02 1.63 3.87
C TYR A 6 -3.50 1.72 3.73
N LEU A 7 -2.75 0.82 4.37
CA LEU A 7 -1.28 0.80 4.31
C LEU A 7 -0.73 0.63 2.88
N LEU A 8 -1.43 -0.14 2.03
CA LEU A 8 -1.06 -0.28 0.62
C LEU A 8 -1.44 0.95 -0.19
N PHE A 9 -2.62 1.54 0.06
CA PHE A 9 -3.09 2.73 -0.62
C PHE A 9 -2.19 3.93 -0.33
N GLU A 10 -1.86 4.16 0.95
CA GLU A 10 -0.98 5.25 1.41
C GLU A 10 0.42 5.18 0.78
N LYS A 11 0.92 3.96 0.52
CA LYS A 11 2.25 3.73 -0.09
C LYS A 11 2.21 3.46 -1.59
N GLY A 12 1.03 3.53 -2.23
CA GLY A 12 0.88 3.22 -3.66
C GLY A 12 1.36 1.81 -4.04
N LEU A 13 1.28 0.84 -3.12
CA LEU A 13 1.85 -0.49 -3.31
C LEU A 13 0.90 -1.42 -4.08
N PRO A 14 1.45 -2.31 -4.93
CA PRO A 14 0.64 -3.25 -5.70
C PRO A 14 -0.12 -4.21 -4.78
N LYS A 15 -1.31 -4.60 -5.22
CA LYS A 15 -2.22 -5.50 -4.50
C LYS A 15 -1.60 -6.88 -4.22
N THR A 16 -0.56 -7.28 -4.94
CA THR A 16 0.21 -8.51 -4.72
C THR A 16 0.90 -8.54 -3.34
N LEU A 17 1.19 -7.37 -2.76
CA LEU A 17 1.84 -7.25 -1.45
C LEU A 17 0.87 -7.30 -0.26
N ARG A 18 -0.42 -7.58 -0.50
CA ARG A 18 -1.46 -7.70 0.56
C ARG A 18 -1.09 -8.66 1.67
N ALA A 19 -0.59 -9.85 1.34
CA ALA A 19 -0.19 -10.82 2.37
C ALA A 19 0.92 -10.27 3.27
N LYS A 20 1.91 -9.57 2.68
CA LYS A 20 3.02 -8.95 3.41
C LYS A 20 2.55 -7.78 4.28
N ALA A 21 1.63 -6.97 3.76
CA ALA A 21 1.03 -5.85 4.50
C ALA A 21 0.20 -6.34 5.70
N VAL A 22 -0.63 -7.37 5.51
CA VAL A 22 -1.43 -7.97 6.59
C VAL A 22 -0.53 -8.52 7.69
N ASN A 23 0.53 -9.26 7.33
CA ASN A 23 1.45 -9.81 8.31
C ASN A 23 2.12 -8.70 9.15
N LYS A 24 2.55 -7.63 8.47
CA LYS A 24 3.17 -6.47 9.14
C LYS A 24 2.23 -5.74 10.08
N ILE A 25 0.95 -5.60 9.72
CA ILE A 25 -0.04 -4.96 10.58
C ILE A 25 -0.37 -5.82 11.79
N ASN A 26 -0.52 -7.14 11.61
CA ASN A 26 -0.74 -8.04 12.73
C ASN A 26 0.45 -8.00 13.70
N TYR A 27 1.67 -7.95 13.14
CA TYR A 27 2.87 -7.79 13.93
C TYR A 27 2.86 -6.46 14.73
N LEU A 28 2.54 -5.34 14.08
CA LEU A 28 2.39 -4.03 14.74
C LEU A 28 1.30 -4.04 15.82
N LEU A 29 0.18 -4.73 15.57
CA LEU A 29 -0.91 -4.82 16.53
C LEU A 29 -0.51 -5.61 17.78
N ASN A 30 0.33 -6.63 17.62
CA ASN A 30 0.89 -7.40 18.75
C ASN A 30 1.92 -6.61 19.56
N LEU A 31 2.52 -5.58 18.97
CA LEU A 31 3.49 -4.67 19.59
C LEU A 31 2.83 -3.45 20.23
N ALA A 32 1.60 -3.11 19.84
CA ALA A 32 0.89 -1.97 20.40
C ALA A 32 0.21 -2.36 21.72
N PRO A 33 0.20 -1.46 22.73
CA PRO A 33 -0.58 -1.68 23.93
C PRO A 33 -2.06 -1.70 23.55
N THR A 34 -2.77 -2.72 24.02
CA THR A 34 -4.20 -2.88 23.74
C THR A 34 -4.99 -2.59 25.00
N LYS A 35 -6.19 -1.98 24.89
CA LYS A 35 -7.04 -1.68 26.05
C LYS A 35 -7.43 -2.92 26.86
N ALA A 36 -7.39 -4.10 26.22
CA ALA A 36 -7.66 -5.39 26.86
C ALA A 36 -6.56 -5.83 27.83
N LEU A 37 -5.32 -5.36 27.65
CA LEU A 37 -4.20 -5.64 28.54
C LEU A 37 -3.79 -4.37 29.28
N THR A 38 -3.82 -4.41 30.60
CA THR A 38 -3.43 -3.28 31.44
C THR A 38 -1.92 -3.04 31.36
N GLY A 39 -1.51 -2.05 30.56
CA GLY A 39 -0.11 -1.60 30.48
C GLY A 39 0.86 -2.57 29.82
N LYS A 40 0.38 -3.62 29.15
CA LYS A 40 1.20 -4.62 28.45
C LYS A 40 0.76 -4.76 26.99
N THR A 41 1.72 -5.06 26.13
CA THR A 41 1.45 -5.43 24.73
C THR A 41 1.11 -6.93 24.65
N PRO A 42 0.31 -7.37 23.66
CA PRO A 42 0.05 -8.80 23.45
C PRO A 42 1.33 -9.63 23.32
N TYR A 43 2.38 -9.08 22.69
CA TYR A 43 3.70 -9.69 22.61
C TYR A 43 4.35 -9.89 23.99
N GLU A 44 4.32 -8.86 24.83
CA GLU A 44 4.83 -8.96 26.21
C GLU A 44 4.03 -9.95 27.05
N ALA A 45 2.71 -9.98 26.93
CA ALA A 45 1.91 -10.93 27.72
C ALA A 45 2.11 -12.39 27.29
N LEU A 46 2.52 -12.64 26.04
CA LEU A 46 2.75 -13.98 25.55
C LEU A 46 4.17 -14.48 25.85
N LEU A 47 5.17 -13.61 25.74
CA LEU A 47 6.58 -13.98 25.81
C LEU A 47 7.29 -13.46 27.06
N ASP A 48 6.63 -12.62 27.88
CA ASP A 48 7.17 -11.90 29.03
C ASP A 48 8.48 -11.12 28.72
N VAL A 49 8.70 -10.80 27.44
CA VAL A 49 9.85 -10.05 26.93
C VAL A 49 9.38 -8.74 26.33
N LYS A 50 10.05 -7.64 26.71
CA LYS A 50 9.80 -6.33 26.12
C LYS A 50 10.20 -6.32 24.64
N PRO A 51 9.30 -5.91 23.73
CA PRO A 51 9.62 -5.89 22.32
C PRO A 51 10.68 -4.84 22.01
N ILE A 52 11.66 -5.24 21.21
CA ILE A 52 12.69 -4.35 20.66
C ILE A 52 12.22 -3.90 19.28
N ALA A 53 12.08 -2.60 19.05
CA ALA A 53 11.55 -2.02 17.82
C ALA A 53 12.59 -1.83 16.70
N ASP A 54 13.87 -2.11 16.96
CA ASP A 54 14.99 -1.81 16.06
C ASP A 54 14.94 -2.51 14.70
N HIS A 55 14.19 -3.61 14.62
CA HIS A 55 14.05 -4.41 13.40
C HIS A 55 12.90 -3.92 12.48
N PHE A 56 12.17 -2.85 12.87
CA PHE A 56 11.15 -2.28 11.99
C PHE A 56 11.78 -1.66 10.74
N LYS A 57 11.29 -2.09 9.57
CA LYS A 57 11.66 -1.51 8.27
C LYS A 57 10.51 -0.71 7.71
N VAL A 58 10.74 0.23 6.81
CA VAL A 58 9.65 0.90 6.05
C VAL A 58 9.06 -0.11 5.05
N LEU A 59 7.72 -0.11 4.89
CA LEU A 59 7.06 -0.87 3.83
C LEU A 59 7.09 -0.03 2.55
N GLY A 60 7.64 -0.58 1.46
CA GLY A 60 7.55 0.04 0.14
C GLY A 60 8.63 1.06 -0.22
N CYS A 61 9.88 0.89 0.24
CA CYS A 61 10.98 1.69 -0.31
C CYS A 61 11.21 1.37 -1.80
N ILE A 62 11.59 2.38 -2.58
CA ILE A 62 12.03 2.21 -3.97
C ILE A 62 13.33 1.41 -3.94
N CYS A 63 13.31 0.20 -4.51
CA CYS A 63 14.50 -0.63 -4.69
C CYS A 63 14.94 -0.56 -6.15
N TYR A 64 16.11 0.03 -6.40
CA TYR A 64 16.76 -0.06 -7.71
C TYR A 64 17.48 -1.41 -7.79
N ALA A 65 16.96 -2.31 -8.64
CA ALA A 65 17.69 -3.51 -8.99
C ALA A 65 18.85 -3.10 -9.90
N LYS A 66 20.09 -3.38 -9.50
CA LYS A 66 21.30 -2.94 -10.21
C LYS A 66 21.63 -3.82 -11.43
N ASP A 67 21.01 -4.99 -11.56
CA ASP A 67 21.28 -5.98 -12.62
C ASP A 67 20.18 -6.06 -13.68
N VAL A 68 19.44 -4.98 -13.92
CA VAL A 68 18.51 -4.90 -15.06
C VAL A 68 19.14 -3.99 -16.11
N VAL A 69 19.50 -4.57 -17.25
CA VAL A 69 19.80 -3.80 -18.47
C VAL A 69 18.50 -3.12 -18.88
N PHE A 70 18.36 -1.84 -18.53
CA PHE A 70 17.18 -1.05 -18.85
C PHE A 70 17.20 -0.70 -20.33
N ASN A 71 16.39 -1.39 -21.12
CA ASN A 71 16.15 -1.03 -22.50
C ASN A 71 14.94 -0.10 -22.56
N GLU A 72 15.19 1.20 -22.77
CA GLU A 72 14.16 2.24 -22.92
C GLU A 72 13.14 1.95 -24.04
N SER A 73 13.51 1.07 -24.98
CA SER A 73 12.63 0.66 -26.08
C SER A 73 11.62 -0.41 -25.67
N MET A 74 11.70 -0.98 -24.47
CA MET A 74 10.90 -2.11 -24.02
C MET A 74 10.02 -1.74 -22.81
N ARG A 75 8.76 -2.17 -22.84
CA ARG A 75 7.78 -1.97 -21.75
C ARG A 75 7.07 -3.29 -21.43
N TRP A 76 6.77 -3.51 -20.16
CA TRP A 76 5.89 -4.59 -19.73
C TRP A 76 4.44 -4.27 -20.11
N ASN A 77 3.78 -5.15 -20.85
CA ASN A 77 2.36 -5.08 -21.14
C ASN A 77 1.59 -5.85 -20.05
N TRP A 78 0.80 -5.13 -19.25
CA TRP A 78 0.03 -5.67 -18.13
C TRP A 78 -1.23 -6.46 -18.54
N ILE A 79 -1.59 -6.43 -19.83
CA ILE A 79 -2.74 -7.15 -20.40
C ILE A 79 -2.29 -8.50 -20.94
N SER A 80 -1.13 -8.53 -21.60
CA SER A 80 -0.59 -9.71 -22.27
C SER A 80 0.50 -10.42 -21.46
N ASP A 81 0.94 -9.85 -20.33
CA ASP A 81 2.04 -10.36 -19.48
C ASP A 81 3.33 -10.68 -20.27
N ILE A 82 3.62 -9.85 -21.29
CA ILE A 82 4.82 -9.93 -22.13
C ILE A 82 5.49 -8.56 -22.27
N VAL A 83 6.76 -8.57 -22.68
CA VAL A 83 7.54 -7.36 -22.98
C VAL A 83 7.32 -6.94 -24.43
N GLU A 84 6.90 -5.69 -24.65
CA GLU A 84 6.62 -5.12 -25.97
C GLU A 84 7.51 -3.89 -26.26
N SER A 85 7.78 -3.62 -27.54
CA SER A 85 8.64 -2.49 -27.96
C SER A 85 7.84 -1.20 -28.23
N LEU A 86 8.34 -0.04 -27.80
CA LEU A 86 7.71 1.28 -27.92
C LEU A 86 7.78 1.91 -29.33
N GLN A 87 8.07 1.16 -30.39
CA GLN A 87 8.42 1.74 -31.70
C GLN A 87 7.31 2.51 -32.43
N ASN A 88 6.08 2.67 -31.90
CA ASN A 88 4.99 3.22 -32.72
C ASN A 88 3.87 4.04 -32.05
N HIS A 89 4.13 4.77 -30.96
CA HIS A 89 3.17 5.82 -30.60
C HIS A 89 3.82 7.02 -29.91
N LYS A 90 3.70 8.17 -30.56
CA LYS A 90 3.81 9.49 -29.92
C LYS A 90 2.75 9.52 -28.81
N VAL A 91 3.19 9.44 -27.55
CA VAL A 91 2.32 9.48 -26.38
C VAL A 91 1.85 10.92 -26.21
N VAL A 92 0.62 11.21 -26.64
CA VAL A 92 -0.14 12.35 -26.12
C VAL A 92 -0.69 11.93 -24.75
N VAL A 93 -0.65 12.88 -23.83
CA VAL A 93 -0.77 12.71 -22.39
C VAL A 93 -2.22 12.44 -22.00
N ASP A 94 -2.65 11.18 -22.05
CA ASP A 94 -4.03 10.78 -21.69
C ASP A 94 -4.23 10.54 -20.17
N TYR A 95 -3.16 10.58 -19.37
CA TYR A 95 -3.21 10.28 -17.92
C TYR A 95 -3.93 11.33 -17.07
N LEU A 96 -4.27 12.50 -17.61
CA LEU A 96 -4.88 13.59 -16.84
C LEU A 96 -6.40 13.67 -16.96
N GLN A 97 -7.04 12.85 -17.79
CA GLN A 97 -8.47 12.98 -18.07
C GLN A 97 -9.36 12.06 -17.20
N GLU A 98 -8.80 10.97 -16.67
CA GLU A 98 -9.56 10.01 -15.82
C GLU A 98 -9.64 10.44 -14.34
N LEU A 99 -8.74 11.31 -13.88
CA LEU A 99 -8.73 11.77 -12.48
C LEU A 99 -9.77 12.88 -12.19
N ASP A 100 -10.15 13.67 -13.19
CA ASP A 100 -11.15 14.74 -13.02
C ASP A 100 -12.60 14.21 -12.95
N VAL A 101 -12.86 12.98 -13.41
CA VAL A 101 -14.22 12.41 -13.39
C VAL A 101 -14.58 11.86 -12.00
N LEU A 102 -13.60 11.37 -11.24
CA LEU A 102 -13.83 10.79 -9.90
C LEU A 102 -13.83 11.82 -8.77
N ALA A 103 -13.40 13.05 -9.03
CA ALA A 103 -13.41 14.13 -8.04
C ALA A 103 -14.75 14.88 -7.94
N ASN A 104 -15.72 14.60 -8.83
CA ASN A 104 -16.91 15.44 -9.04
C ASN A 104 -18.26 14.82 -8.61
N THR A 105 -18.30 13.74 -7.82
CA THR A 105 -19.58 13.09 -7.45
C THR A 105 -19.92 13.03 -5.96
N ASP A 106 -19.15 13.67 -5.08
CA ASP A 106 -19.30 13.44 -3.64
C ASP A 106 -19.70 14.70 -2.83
N GLU A 107 -20.31 15.70 -3.47
CA GLU A 107 -20.65 16.99 -2.84
C GLU A 107 -22.14 17.17 -2.47
N ASN A 108 -22.92 16.11 -2.26
CA ASN A 108 -24.29 16.31 -1.77
C ASN A 108 -24.87 15.13 -0.97
N THR A 109 -24.73 15.17 0.36
CA THR A 109 -25.76 14.73 1.34
C THR A 109 -25.41 15.27 2.73
N ASP A 110 -25.70 16.55 2.98
CA ASP A 110 -25.89 17.07 4.34
C ASP A 110 -27.37 17.42 4.50
N GLU A 111 -28.16 16.48 5.03
CA GLU A 111 -29.42 16.76 5.75
C GLU A 111 -29.95 15.48 6.42
N VAL A 112 -29.63 15.29 7.71
CA VAL A 112 -30.35 14.36 8.59
C VAL A 112 -30.89 15.17 9.77
N PRO A 113 -32.21 15.29 9.95
CA PRO A 113 -32.78 16.13 10.99
C PRO A 113 -32.65 15.46 12.36
N VAL A 114 -32.24 16.27 13.33
CA VAL A 114 -32.17 15.95 14.75
C VAL A 114 -33.58 15.63 15.27
N ARG A 115 -33.75 14.47 15.92
CA ARG A 115 -34.81 14.25 16.89
C ARG A 115 -34.36 13.31 18.00
#